data_AF-Q32DN8-F1
#
_entry.id   AF-Q32DN8-F1
#
_cell.length_a   1.000
_cell.length_b   1.000
_cell.length_c   1.000
_cell.angle_alpha   90.00
_cell.angle_beta   90.00
_cell.angle_gamma   90.00
#
_symmetry.space_group_name_H-M   'P 1'
#
loop_
_entity.id
_entity.type
_entity.pdbx_description
1 polymer ?
#
loop_
_entity_poly.entity_id
_entity_poly.type
_entity_poly.pdbx_seq_one_letter_code
_entity_poly.pdbx_strand_id
1 'polypeptide(L)'
;MRSDLMPIREERPTDVVFAGAKKAPLTAEGKASAEKLFAMAEHLLVLGQPNLFGEWCIADTDLALMINRLVLHGDEVPERLVDYATFQWQRASVQRFIALSAKQSG
;
A
#
# COMPACT_ATOMS: atom_id res chain seq x y z
N MET A 1 -4.58 -8.19 11.12
CA MET A 1 -4.15 -7.60 9.83
C MET A 1 -4.87 -8.16 8.61
N ARG A 2 -4.82 -9.47 8.31
CA ARG A 2 -5.45 -9.99 7.06
C ARG A 2 -6.96 -9.70 6.97
N SER A 3 -7.71 -9.96 8.05
CA SER A 3 -9.14 -9.67 8.14
C SER A 3 -9.44 -8.18 8.30
N ASP A 4 -8.70 -7.47 9.15
CA ASP A 4 -8.92 -6.04 9.44
C ASP A 4 -8.78 -5.15 8.20
N LEU A 5 -8.05 -5.62 7.20
CA LEU A 5 -7.76 -4.90 5.95
C LEU A 5 -8.60 -5.41 4.76
N MET A 6 -9.60 -6.27 4.98
CA MET A 6 -10.49 -6.72 3.90
C MET A 6 -11.26 -5.58 3.22
N PRO A 7 -11.83 -4.59 3.94
CA PRO A 7 -12.53 -3.48 3.29
C PRO A 7 -11.67 -2.73 2.27
N ILE A 8 -10.39 -2.44 2.59
CA ILE A 8 -9.45 -1.85 1.62
C ILE A 8 -9.23 -2.80 0.43
N ARG A 9 -9.10 -4.11 0.65
CA ARG A 9 -8.86 -5.07 -0.44
C ARG A 9 -10.04 -5.17 -1.40
N GLU A 10 -11.26 -5.02 -0.90
CA GLU A 10 -12.50 -5.05 -1.69
C GLU A 10 -12.74 -3.73 -2.42
N GLU A 11 -12.60 -2.61 -1.71
CA GLU A 11 -12.86 -1.27 -2.26
C GLU A 11 -11.70 -0.71 -3.09
N ARG A 12 -10.48 -1.20 -2.85
CA ARG A 12 -9.25 -0.90 -3.59
C ARG A 12 -8.52 -2.19 -3.95
N PRO A 13 -9.06 -2.98 -4.90
CA PRO A 13 -8.40 -4.20 -5.36
C PRO A 13 -7.05 -3.90 -6.03
N THR A 14 -6.28 -4.95 -6.33
CA THR A 14 -4.95 -4.79 -6.95
C THR A 14 -5.02 -4.21 -8.37
N ASP A 15 -6.18 -4.25 -9.02
CA ASP A 15 -6.43 -3.58 -10.30
C ASP A 15 -6.28 -2.05 -10.21
N VAL A 16 -6.53 -1.45 -9.05
CA VAL A 16 -6.23 -0.04 -8.77
C VAL A 16 -4.73 0.23 -8.90
N VAL A 17 -3.91 -0.67 -8.37
CA VAL A 17 -2.44 -0.52 -8.34
C VAL A 17 -1.81 -0.84 -9.68
N PHE A 18 -2.20 -1.95 -10.32
CA PHE A 18 -1.52 -2.46 -11.52
C PHE A 18 -2.22 -2.11 -12.83
N ALA A 19 -3.49 -1.70 -12.80
CA ALA A 19 -4.27 -1.34 -13.98
C ALA A 19 -4.94 0.05 -13.89
N GLY A 20 -4.68 0.82 -12.82
CA GLY A 20 -5.23 2.16 -12.64
C GLY A 20 -6.76 2.21 -12.52
N ALA A 21 -7.38 1.12 -12.09
CA ALA A 21 -8.84 1.02 -11.99
C ALA A 21 -9.42 2.14 -11.10
N LYS A 22 -10.50 2.76 -11.57
CA LYS A 22 -11.25 3.75 -10.79
C LYS A 22 -12.32 3.06 -9.96
N LYS A 23 -12.53 3.56 -8.74
CA LYS A 23 -13.48 3.04 -7.75
C LYS A 23 -14.18 4.21 -7.06
N ALA A 24 -15.33 3.95 -6.46
CA ALA A 24 -16.05 4.94 -5.68
C ALA A 24 -15.23 5.41 -4.45
N PRO A 25 -15.57 6.59 -3.87
CA PRO A 25 -15.00 7.01 -2.59
C PRO A 25 -15.14 5.92 -1.52
N LEU A 26 -14.18 5.84 -0.60
CA LEU A 26 -14.20 4.85 0.47
C LEU A 26 -15.48 4.96 1.31
N THR A 27 -16.07 3.80 1.62
CA THR A 27 -17.13 3.69 2.61
C THR A 27 -16.62 4.00 4.02
N ALA A 28 -17.52 4.07 5.01
CA ALA A 28 -17.13 4.21 6.41
C ALA A 28 -16.25 3.03 6.89
N GLU A 29 -16.51 1.81 6.41
CA GLU A 29 -15.72 0.63 6.74
C GLU A 29 -14.34 0.67 6.07
N GLY A 30 -14.27 1.10 4.81
CA GLY A 30 -13.02 1.34 4.09
C GLY A 30 -12.14 2.39 4.78
N LYS A 31 -12.72 3.51 5.23
CA LYS A 31 -12.02 4.55 5.99
C LYS A 31 -11.52 4.04 7.34
N ALA A 32 -12.36 3.37 8.12
CA ALA A 32 -11.95 2.78 9.41
C ALA A 32 -10.86 1.71 9.25
N SER A 33 -10.89 0.96 8.14
CA SER A 33 -9.84 0.01 7.80
C SER A 33 -8.52 0.71 7.44
N ALA A 34 -8.58 1.84 6.71
CA ALA A 34 -7.41 2.66 6.40
C ALA A 34 -6.79 3.28 7.66
N GLU A 35 -7.59 3.79 8.59
CA GLU A 35 -7.11 4.30 9.87
C GLU A 35 -6.36 3.23 10.69
N LYS A 36 -6.90 1.99 10.74
CA LYS A 36 -6.21 0.85 11.38
C LYS A 36 -4.89 0.51 10.69
N LEU A 37 -4.85 0.55 9.36
CA LEU A 37 -3.62 0.35 8.59
C LEU A 37 -2.57 1.39 8.97
N PHE A 38 -2.96 2.67 9.00
CA PHE A 38 -2.04 3.77 9.29
C PHE A 38 -1.51 3.70 10.71
N ALA A 39 -2.38 3.51 11.70
CA ALA A 39 -1.98 3.38 13.10
C ALA A 39 -0.99 2.22 13.31
N MET A 40 -1.24 1.07 12.66
CA MET A 40 -0.33 -0.08 12.71
C MET A 40 0.99 0.23 12.01
N ALA A 41 0.97 0.81 10.81
CA ALA A 41 2.17 1.13 10.05
C ALA A 41 3.06 2.14 10.79
N GLU A 42 2.47 3.19 11.35
CA GLU A 42 3.18 4.21 12.13
C GLU A 42 3.75 3.65 13.43
N HIS A 43 3.06 2.70 14.07
CA HIS A 43 3.58 2.03 15.26
C HIS A 43 4.80 1.14 14.95
N LEU A 44 4.80 0.46 13.80
CA LEU A 44 5.89 -0.43 13.40
C LEU A 44 7.07 0.33 12.77
N LEU A 45 6.81 1.46 12.12
CA LEU A 45 7.84 2.30 11.53
C LEU A 45 8.41 3.24 12.59
N VAL A 46 9.63 2.95 13.04
CA VAL A 46 10.40 3.88 13.88
C VAL A 46 10.73 5.15 13.07
N LEU A 47 10.63 6.31 13.72
CA LEU A 47 10.90 7.60 13.05
C LEU A 47 12.28 7.60 12.39
N GLY A 48 12.33 8.02 11.11
CA GLY A 48 13.57 8.09 10.32
C GLY A 48 14.07 6.74 9.79
N GLN A 49 13.45 5.60 10.12
CA GLN A 49 13.81 4.31 9.55
C GLN A 49 13.11 4.09 8.20
N PRO A 50 13.83 3.65 7.15
CA PRO A 50 13.25 3.39 5.84
C PRO A 50 12.51 2.05 5.75
N ASN A 51 12.76 1.13 6.69
CA ASN A 51 12.20 -0.22 6.71
C ASN A 51 11.52 -0.52 8.04
N LEU A 52 10.58 -1.46 8.00
CA LEU A 52 10.06 -2.13 9.18
C LEU A 52 11.22 -2.82 9.91
N PHE A 53 11.23 -2.73 11.24
CA PHE A 53 12.18 -3.46 12.09
C PHE A 53 13.68 -3.13 11.87
N GLY A 54 13.99 -2.02 11.19
CA GLY A 54 15.37 -1.54 10.97
C GLY A 54 16.06 -2.13 9.74
N GLU A 55 15.81 -3.40 9.43
CA GLU A 55 16.29 -4.05 8.21
C GLU A 55 15.14 -4.45 7.30
N TRP A 56 15.36 -4.35 5.99
CA TRP A 56 14.34 -4.73 5.02
C TRP A 56 13.93 -6.20 5.18
N CYS A 57 12.62 -6.43 5.13
CA CYS A 57 12.03 -7.76 4.99
C CYS A 57 10.87 -7.74 3.99
N ILE A 58 10.36 -8.92 3.62
CA ILE A 58 9.26 -9.02 2.66
C ILE A 58 7.99 -8.29 3.10
N ALA A 59 7.78 -8.15 4.43
CA ALA A 59 6.64 -7.40 4.97
C ALA A 59 6.66 -5.93 4.54
N ASP A 60 7.83 -5.36 4.24
CA ASP A 60 7.93 -4.00 3.74
C ASP A 60 7.21 -3.83 2.40
N THR A 61 7.41 -4.79 1.50
CA THR A 61 6.77 -4.81 0.17
C THR A 61 5.27 -5.03 0.30
N ASP A 62 4.83 -5.95 1.18
CA ASP A 62 3.40 -6.20 1.40
C ASP A 62 2.69 -4.98 1.98
N LEU A 63 3.33 -4.28 2.93
CA LEU A 63 2.79 -3.04 3.51
C LEU A 63 2.76 -1.91 2.47
N ALA A 64 3.83 -1.76 1.67
CA ALA A 64 3.87 -0.76 0.60
C ALA A 64 2.79 -1.01 -0.45
N LEU A 65 2.54 -2.27 -0.85
CA LEU A 65 1.43 -2.61 -1.73
C LEU A 65 0.08 -2.23 -1.12
N MET A 66 -0.11 -2.50 0.18
CA MET A 66 -1.35 -2.14 0.87
C MET A 66 -1.58 -0.63 0.89
N ILE A 67 -0.56 0.16 1.21
CA ILE A 67 -0.62 1.63 1.21
C ILE A 67 -0.85 2.16 -0.22
N ASN A 68 -0.16 1.59 -1.21
CA ASN A 68 -0.29 2.02 -2.62
C ASN A 68 -1.69 1.80 -3.21
N ARG A 69 -2.52 0.93 -2.63
CA ARG A 69 -3.96 0.83 -3.00
C ARG A 69 -4.70 2.15 -2.80
N LEU A 70 -4.31 2.91 -1.78
CA LEU A 70 -4.89 4.21 -1.41
C LEU A 70 -4.17 5.33 -2.16
N VAL A 71 -2.84 5.37 -2.07
CA VAL A 71 -2.01 6.43 -2.68
C VAL A 71 -2.24 6.52 -4.19
N LEU A 72 -2.21 5.40 -4.91
CA LEU A 72 -2.35 5.40 -6.36
C LEU A 72 -3.80 5.62 -6.83
N HIS A 73 -4.78 5.41 -5.95
CA HIS A 73 -6.16 5.79 -6.22
C HIS A 73 -6.38 7.29 -6.06
N GLY A 74 -5.65 7.91 -5.12
CA GLY A 74 -5.77 9.31 -4.73
C GLY A 74 -6.50 9.51 -3.40
N ASP A 75 -6.63 8.47 -2.58
CA ASP A 75 -7.16 8.59 -1.21
C ASP A 75 -6.15 9.33 -0.31
N GLU A 76 -6.65 9.97 0.75
CA GLU A 76 -5.81 10.66 1.73
C GLU A 76 -4.99 9.64 2.53
N VAL A 77 -3.67 9.83 2.54
CA VAL A 77 -2.70 9.00 3.27
C VAL A 77 -1.69 9.94 3.94
N PRO A 78 -1.31 9.69 5.21
CA PRO A 78 -0.25 10.46 5.87
C PRO A 78 1.04 10.48 5.02
N GLU A 79 1.63 11.67 4.84
CA GLU A 79 2.78 11.90 3.95
C GLU A 79 3.94 10.92 4.22
N ARG A 80 4.24 10.66 5.50
CA ARG A 80 5.26 9.69 5.89
C ARG A 80 5.02 8.28 5.35
N LEU A 81 3.76 7.83 5.29
CA LEU A 81 3.40 6.53 4.73
C LEU A 81 3.44 6.54 3.20
N VAL A 82 3.15 7.69 2.57
CA VAL A 82 3.36 7.91 1.13
C VAL A 82 4.85 7.78 0.78
N ASP A 83 5.72 8.45 1.53
CA ASP A 83 7.18 8.38 1.34
C ASP A 83 7.71 6.96 1.51
N TYR A 84 7.29 6.30 2.59
CA TYR A 84 7.66 4.91 2.86
C TYR A 84 7.21 3.97 1.73
N ALA A 85 5.94 4.05 1.31
CA ALA A 85 5.41 3.21 0.25
C ALA A 85 6.12 3.48 -1.08
N THR A 86 6.38 4.75 -1.41
CA THR A 86 7.12 5.17 -2.60
C THR A 86 8.53 4.60 -2.60
N PHE A 87 9.25 4.72 -1.48
CA PHE A 87 10.60 4.18 -1.31
C PHE A 87 10.64 2.66 -1.51
N GLN A 88 9.77 1.92 -0.82
CA GLN A 88 9.72 0.46 -0.95
C GLN A 88 9.26 -0.01 -2.32
N TRP A 89 8.46 0.81 -3.04
CA TRP A 89 8.04 0.52 -4.41
C TRP A 89 9.21 0.57 -5.40
N GLN A 90 10.27 1.33 -5.12
CA GLN A 90 11.44 1.45 -6.01
C GLN A 90 12.39 0.24 -5.95
N ARG A 91 12.15 -0.74 -5.07
CA ARG A 91 13.01 -1.94 -5.00
C ARG A 91 13.02 -2.67 -6.34
N ALA A 92 14.21 -3.09 -6.79
CA ALA A 92 14.39 -3.70 -8.11
C ALA A 92 13.49 -4.92 -8.37
N SER A 93 13.26 -5.77 -7.35
CA SER A 93 12.35 -6.92 -7.46
C SER A 93 10.89 -6.50 -7.65
N VAL A 94 10.45 -5.43 -6.96
CA VAL A 94 9.11 -4.86 -7.07
C VAL A 94 8.93 -4.21 -8.44
N GLN A 95 9.87 -3.38 -8.87
CA GLN A 95 9.86 -2.76 -10.20
C GLN A 95 9.85 -3.82 -11.32
N ARG A 96 10.65 -4.89 -11.18
CA ARG A 96 10.62 -6.01 -12.13
C ARG A 96 9.26 -6.71 -12.16
N PHE A 97 8.64 -6.93 -11.01
CA PHE A 97 7.30 -7.50 -10.93
C PHE A 97 6.27 -6.60 -11.63
N ILE A 98 6.25 -5.30 -11.34
CA ILE A 98 5.35 -4.32 -11.97
C ILE A 98 5.52 -4.33 -13.49
N ALA A 99 6.76 -4.33 -13.99
CA ALA A 99 7.05 -4.39 -15.42
C ALA A 99 6.56 -5.70 -16.09
N LEU A 100 6.52 -6.82 -15.36
CA LEU A 100 5.95 -8.07 -15.84
C LEU A 100 4.41 -8.04 -15.81
N SER A 101 3.81 -7.50 -14.74
CA SER A 101 2.36 -7.37 -14.61
C SER A 101 1.77 -6.45 -15.69
N ALA A 102 2.45 -5.35 -16.02
CA ALA A 102 2.02 -4.44 -17.08
C ALA A 102 1.99 -5.10 -18.47
N LYS A 103 2.89 -6.07 -18.73
CA LYS A 103 2.94 -6.80 -20.01
C LYS A 103 1.83 -7.84 -20.18
N GLN A 104 1.21 -8.29 -19.08
CA GLN A 104 0.16 -9.31 -19.11
C GLN A 104 -1.26 -8.71 -19.18
N SER A 105 -1.40 -7.42 -18.87
CA SER A 105 -2.69 -6.70 -18.92
C SER A 105 -3.03 -6.14 -20.31
N GLY A 106 -2.17 -6.35 -21.32
CA GLY A 106 -2.39 -5.95 -22.71
C GLY A 106 -2.67 -7.17 -23.58
#